data_AF-A0A944T060-F1
#
_entry.id   AF-A0A944T060-F1
#
_cell.length_a   1.000
_cell.length_b   1.000
_cell.length_c   1.000
_cell.angle_alpha   90.00
_cell.angle_beta   90.00
_cell.angle_gamma   90.00
#
_symmetry.space_group_name_H-M   'P 1'
#
loop_
_entity.id
_entity.type
_entity.pdbx_description
1 polymer ?
#
loop_
_entity_poly.entity_id
_entity_poly.type
_entity_poly.pdbx_seq_one_letter_code
_entity_poly.pdbx_strand_id
1 'polypeptide(L)'
;MGSDNKNKYDFLVQLLSEGDAMVYLDARYQTVDVPSSHKNNPSLNLVFNMNFRRPFDVQETGIFATLAFGGRPHKCVIPFEAVWAIHEPNS
;
A
#
# COMPACT_ATOMS: atom_id res chain seq x y z
N MET A 1 -1.27 5.27 -18.71
CA MET A 1 -1.73 5.43 -17.32
C MET A 1 -2.44 4.17 -16.82
N GLY A 2 -3.44 3.60 -17.53
CA GLY A 2 -4.10 2.36 -17.08
C GLY A 2 -3.23 1.09 -17.09
N SER A 3 -2.26 0.99 -18.00
CA SER A 3 -1.33 -0.16 -18.07
C SER A 3 -0.43 -0.28 -16.84
N ASP A 4 0.05 0.85 -16.32
CA ASP A 4 1.09 0.86 -15.28
C ASP A 4 0.48 0.51 -13.92
N ASN A 5 -0.73 1.01 -13.66
CA ASN A 5 -1.49 0.65 -12.46
C ASN A 5 -1.86 -0.84 -12.49
N LYS A 6 -2.26 -1.36 -13.65
CA LYS A 6 -2.51 -2.80 -13.81
C LYS A 6 -1.27 -3.65 -13.53
N ASN A 7 -0.09 -3.23 -14.01
CA ASN A 7 1.15 -3.91 -13.71
C ASN A 7 1.49 -3.89 -12.21
N LYS A 8 1.27 -2.76 -11.52
CA LYS A 8 1.46 -2.65 -10.06
C LYS A 8 0.48 -3.51 -9.29
N TYR A 9 -0.78 -3.56 -9.74
CA TYR A 9 -1.82 -4.44 -9.20
C TYR A 9 -1.41 -5.92 -9.31
N ASP A 10 -1.13 -6.38 -10.53
CA ASP A 10 -0.79 -7.78 -10.82
C ASP A 10 0.46 -8.20 -10.02
N PHE A 11 1.47 -7.33 -9.96
CA PHE A 11 2.70 -7.60 -9.21
C PHE A 11 2.47 -7.66 -7.70
N LEU A 12 1.69 -6.73 -7.13
CA LEU A 12 1.35 -6.76 -5.70
C LEU A 12 0.58 -8.02 -5.34
N VAL A 13 -0.41 -8.41 -6.15
CA VAL A 13 -1.19 -9.64 -5.93
C VAL A 13 -0.30 -10.88 -5.96
N GLN A 14 0.65 -10.93 -6.90
CA GLN A 14 1.62 -12.02 -6.96
C GLN A 14 2.44 -12.10 -5.67
N LEU A 15 3.07 -10.99 -5.24
CA LEU A 15 3.87 -10.98 -4.00
C LEU A 15 3.06 -11.37 -2.76
N LEU A 16 1.82 -10.88 -2.66
CA LEU A 16 0.92 -11.24 -1.56
C LEU A 16 0.50 -12.71 -1.55
N SER A 17 0.57 -13.40 -2.69
CA SER A 17 0.33 -14.83 -2.78
C SER A 17 1.51 -15.67 -2.27
N GLU A 18 2.72 -15.08 -2.29
CA GLU A 18 3.97 -15.73 -1.89
C GLU A 18 4.38 -15.34 -0.45
N GLY A 19 3.94 -14.18 0.05
CA GLY A 19 4.21 -13.73 1.42
C GLY A 19 3.85 -12.27 1.68
N ASP A 20 4.83 -11.51 2.14
CA ASP A 20 4.67 -10.09 2.47
C ASP A 20 5.07 -9.20 1.28
N ALA A 21 4.37 -8.08 1.11
CA ALA A 21 4.73 -7.07 0.14
C ALA A 21 4.98 -5.73 0.84
N MET A 22 6.12 -5.10 0.55
CA MET A 22 6.45 -3.74 0.96
C MET A 22 6.12 -2.77 -0.16
N VAL A 23 5.24 -1.81 0.12
CA VAL A 23 4.79 -0.80 -0.85
C VAL A 23 5.36 0.55 -0.45
N TYR A 24 6.07 1.18 -1.39
CA TYR A 24 6.66 2.49 -1.23
C TYR A 24 5.86 3.54 -1.98
N LEU A 25 5.51 4.62 -1.28
CA LEU A 25 4.60 5.65 -1.79
C LEU A 25 4.99 7.07 -1.37
N ASP A 26 4.54 8.05 -2.15
CA ASP A 26 4.53 9.46 -1.74
C ASP A 26 3.21 9.76 -1.01
N ALA A 27 3.27 9.92 0.32
CA ALA A 27 2.08 10.16 1.12
C ALA A 27 1.46 11.55 0.91
N ARG A 28 2.22 12.49 0.30
CA ARG A 28 1.74 13.84 -0.02
C ARG A 28 0.74 13.85 -1.17
N TYR A 29 0.65 12.74 -1.92
CA TYR A 29 -0.30 12.61 -3.02
C TYR A 29 -1.74 12.85 -2.52
N GLN A 30 -2.53 13.59 -3.29
CA GLN A 30 -3.78 14.18 -2.82
C GLN A 30 -4.81 13.13 -2.35
N THR A 31 -4.88 12.02 -3.07
CA THR A 31 -5.82 10.91 -2.84
C THR A 31 -5.27 9.84 -1.90
N VAL A 32 -4.04 9.96 -1.39
CA VAL A 32 -3.53 9.08 -0.32
C VAL A 32 -4.22 9.44 0.99
N ASP A 33 -4.75 8.45 1.70
CA ASP A 33 -5.20 8.58 3.08
C ASP A 33 -4.31 7.74 4.01
N VAL A 34 -3.65 8.42 4.94
CA VAL A 34 -2.81 7.87 6.01
C VAL A 34 -2.94 8.81 7.22
N PRO A 35 -2.54 8.38 8.44
CA PRO A 35 -2.54 9.29 9.59
C PRO A 35 -1.78 10.58 9.32
N SER A 36 -2.23 11.68 9.94
CA SER A 36 -1.63 13.02 9.77
C SER A 36 -0.12 13.05 10.05
N SER A 37 0.38 12.20 10.94
CA SER A 37 1.81 12.04 11.25
C SER A 37 2.64 11.56 10.04
N HIS A 38 2.03 10.87 9.08
CA HIS A 38 2.70 10.32 7.90
C HIS A 38 2.36 11.07 6.60
N LYS A 39 1.35 11.96 6.60
CA LYS A 39 0.84 12.62 5.39
C LYS A 39 1.88 13.47 4.64
N ASN A 40 2.89 13.99 5.35
CA ASN A 40 3.97 14.79 4.76
C ASN A 40 5.21 13.96 4.36
N ASN A 41 5.16 12.63 4.46
CA ASN A 41 6.30 11.77 4.13
C ASN A 41 6.35 11.46 2.62
N PRO A 42 7.39 11.90 1.87
CA PRO A 42 7.54 11.61 0.45
C PRO A 42 7.95 10.15 0.13
N SER A 43 8.35 9.39 1.15
CA SER A 43 8.89 8.03 1.02
C SER A 43 8.34 7.14 2.15
N LEU A 44 7.02 7.11 2.30
CA LEU A 44 6.38 6.20 3.24
C LEU A 44 6.49 4.78 2.70
N ASN A 45 6.77 3.82 3.57
CA ASN A 45 6.68 2.39 3.26
C ASN A 45 5.61 1.74 4.14
N LEU A 46 4.84 0.83 3.56
CA LEU A 46 3.80 0.06 4.24
C LEU A 46 3.97 -1.41 3.87
N VAL A 47 3.89 -2.30 4.86
CA VAL A 47 3.92 -3.74 4.65
C VAL A 47 2.49 -4.26 4.61
N PHE A 48 2.19 -5.10 3.63
CA PHE A 48 0.92 -5.79 3.46
C PHE A 48 1.16 -7.30 3.52
N ASN A 49 0.25 -8.01 4.20
CA ASN A 49 0.30 -9.46 4.36
C ASN A 49 -1.14 -9.99 4.39
N MET A 50 -1.43 -11.04 3.62
CA MET A 50 -2.77 -11.66 3.52
C MET A 50 -3.27 -12.27 4.84
N ASN A 51 -2.38 -12.51 5.81
CA ASN A 51 -2.66 -13.00 7.16
C ASN A 51 -3.02 -11.87 8.15
N PHE A 52 -3.18 -10.63 7.69
CA PHE A 52 -3.68 -9.54 8.55
C PHE A 52 -5.03 -9.90 9.15
N ARG A 53 -5.18 -9.60 10.45
CA ARG A 53 -6.44 -9.85 11.20
C ARG A 53 -7.65 -9.16 10.57
N ARG A 54 -7.43 -8.04 9.86
CA ARG A 54 -8.47 -7.34 9.13
C ARG A 54 -8.21 -7.55 7.64
N PRO A 55 -9.20 -8.05 6.88
CA PRO A 55 -9.06 -8.12 5.44
C PRO A 55 -8.89 -6.70 4.88
N PHE A 56 -8.17 -6.62 3.78
CA PHE A 56 -8.01 -5.42 2.98
C PHE A 56 -8.33 -5.76 1.53
N ASP A 57 -8.57 -4.73 0.73
CA ASP A 57 -8.96 -4.87 -0.65
C ASP A 57 -7.86 -4.29 -1.54
N VAL A 58 -7.50 -5.03 -2.58
CA VAL A 58 -6.56 -4.59 -3.62
C VAL A 58 -7.38 -4.51 -4.90
N GLN A 59 -7.47 -3.31 -5.47
CA GLN A 59 -8.19 -3.04 -6.69
C GLN A 59 -7.24 -2.44 -7.72
N GLU A 60 -7.62 -2.39 -9.00
CA GLU A 60 -6.79 -1.80 -10.05
C GLU A 60 -6.44 -0.32 -9.80
N THR A 61 -7.21 0.38 -8.96
CA THR A 61 -6.96 1.79 -8.58
C THR A 61 -6.02 1.93 -7.38
N GLY A 62 -5.82 0.88 -6.57
CA GLY A 62 -4.99 0.96 -5.37
C GLY A 62 -5.40 0.00 -4.26
N ILE A 63 -4.86 0.26 -3.07
CA ILE A 63 -4.98 -0.59 -1.89
C ILE A 63 -5.84 0.11 -0.83
N PHE A 64 -6.79 -0.62 -0.27
CA PHE A 64 -7.73 -0.12 0.74
C PHE A 64 -7.66 -1.02 1.97
N ALA A 65 -7.00 -0.53 3.02
CA ALA A 65 -6.66 -1.35 4.17
C ALA A 65 -6.85 -0.61 5.49
N THR A 66 -7.16 -1.34 6.56
CA THR A 66 -7.05 -0.78 7.92
C THR A 66 -5.72 -1.19 8.52
N LEU A 67 -4.78 -0.26 8.62
CA LEU A 67 -3.43 -0.50 9.15
C LEU A 67 -3.27 0.09 10.55
N ALA A 68 -2.41 -0.51 11.37
CA ALA A 68 -2.12 -0.03 12.72
C ALA A 68 -0.85 0.81 12.73
N PHE A 69 -0.94 2.06 13.16
CA PHE A 69 0.19 2.97 13.34
C PHE A 69 0.36 3.24 14.84
N GLY A 70 1.45 2.73 15.43
CA GLY A 70 1.66 2.82 16.89
C GLY A 70 0.51 2.18 17.69
N GLY A 71 -0.07 1.09 17.18
CA GLY A 71 -1.21 0.40 17.80
C GLY A 71 -2.59 1.04 17.54
N ARG A 72 -2.66 2.17 16.83
CA ARG A 72 -3.93 2.82 16.48
C ARG A 72 -4.35 2.45 15.04
N PRO A 73 -5.53 1.85 14.84
CA PRO A 73 -6.00 1.53 13.50
C PRO A 73 -6.40 2.80 12.73
N HIS A 74 -6.04 2.87 11.46
CA HIS A 74 -6.42 3.93 10.52
C HIS A 74 -6.88 3.28 9.20
N LYS A 75 -7.95 3.83 8.60
CA LYS A 75 -8.41 3.39 7.28
C LYS A 75 -7.57 4.09 6.21
N CYS A 76 -6.69 3.35 5.57
CA CYS A 76 -5.78 3.86 4.56
C CYS A 76 -6.35 3.68 3.15
N VAL A 77 -6.03 4.65 2.29
CA VAL A 77 -6.27 4.60 0.85
C VAL A 77 -4.95 4.86 0.14
N ILE A 78 -4.45 3.86 -0.59
CA ILE A 78 -3.15 3.91 -1.25
C ILE A 78 -3.34 3.76 -2.76
N PRO A 79 -3.53 4.86 -3.51
CA PRO A 79 -3.65 4.83 -4.96
C PRO A 79 -2.33 4.38 -5.62
N PHE A 80 -2.40 3.58 -6.68
CA PHE A 80 -1.19 3.12 -7.38
C PHE A 80 -0.42 4.25 -8.07
N GLU A 81 -1.06 5.38 -8.32
CA GLU A 81 -0.42 6.61 -8.80
C GLU A 81 0.59 7.17 -7.78
N ALA A 82 0.34 6.97 -6.48
CA ALA A 82 1.25 7.41 -5.42
C ALA A 82 2.35 6.38 -5.14
N VAL A 83 2.17 5.13 -5.56
CA VAL A 83 3.13 4.03 -5.38
C VAL A 83 4.22 4.13 -6.43
N TRP A 84 5.47 4.25 -5.99
CA TRP A 84 6.62 4.31 -6.91
C TRP A 84 7.47 3.04 -6.88
N ALA A 85 7.34 2.19 -5.86
CA ALA A 85 7.96 0.86 -5.85
C ALA A 85 7.19 -0.14 -4.98
N ILE A 86 7.35 -1.42 -5.30
CA ILE A 86 6.85 -2.57 -4.53
C ILE A 86 8.00 -3.58 -4.44
N HIS A 87 8.25 -4.15 -3.26
CA HIS A 87 9.35 -5.07 -3.00
C HIS A 87 8.95 -6.18 -2.03
N GLU A 88 9.67 -7.29 -2.05
CA GLU A 88 9.66 -8.27 -0.96
C GLU A 88 10.44 -7.69 0.25
N PRO A 89 9.92 -7.77 1.48
CA PRO A 89 10.61 -7.23 2.66
C PRO A 89 11.93 -7.92 3.03
N ASN A 90 12.14 -9.15 2.58
CA ASN A 90 13.27 -9.99 2.98
C ASN A 90 14.26 -10.28 1.84
N SER A 91 14.15 -9.56 0.71
CA SER A 91 15.02 -9.74 -0.46
C SER A 91 16.33 -8.96 -0.37
#